data_AF-A0A3D3CM54-F1
#
_entry.id   AF-A0A3D3CM54-F1
#
_cell.length_a   1.000
_cell.length_b   1.000
_cell.length_c   1.000
_cell.angle_alpha   90.00
_cell.angle_beta   90.00
_cell.angle_gamma   90.00
#
_symmetry.space_group_name_H-M   'P 1'
#
loop_
_entity.id
_entity.type
_entity.pdbx_description
1 polymer ?
#
loop_
_entity_poly.entity_id
_entity_poly.type
_entity_poly.pdbx_seq_one_letter_code
_entity_poly.pdbx_strand_id
1 'polypeptide(L)'
;MSRIDNKKVNKKVTESLIKAGAFDSIYPDNRFTARAKAMDTLVSSSRANGFGPGLFGEGGILDEAVKPWDENTLLNNEKESLGFYISGHPLTRYRKTLSSMDIVPLSYVEEKDERADVCVAGIISEMKSKAKEKGITAYLTMEDETGRCDMLVFPDLYKKSTDILKKGNLVIIRGQVFKSEKGAKVMAREIQNLTEMEISTKYEVALRCGDFKETAEKLVTIKKLLGDAPNGKDSVSFKFYLPEYCVIIASRLQPAGNFAFEAEKITGETVRIL
;
A
#
# COMPACT_ATOMS: atom_id res chain seq x y z
N MET A 1 13.55 8.05 -30.89
CA MET A 1 12.22 7.85 -31.54
C MET A 1 12.22 8.08 -33.06
N SER A 2 13.33 8.44 -33.70
CA SER A 2 13.40 8.76 -35.15
C SER A 2 13.28 7.56 -36.12
N ARG A 3 13.14 6.33 -35.60
CA ARG A 3 13.07 5.09 -36.40
C ARG A 3 11.66 4.51 -36.55
N ILE A 4 10.65 5.11 -35.90
CA ILE A 4 9.28 4.60 -35.89
C ILE A 4 8.41 5.52 -36.76
N ASP A 5 7.66 4.93 -37.69
CA ASP A 5 6.68 5.65 -38.51
C ASP A 5 5.49 6.10 -37.65
N ASN A 6 5.31 7.42 -37.53
CA ASN A 6 4.21 8.02 -36.77
C ASN A 6 2.82 7.65 -37.30
N LYS A 7 2.69 7.13 -38.54
CA LYS A 7 1.42 6.59 -39.04
C LYS A 7 1.05 5.25 -38.40
N LYS A 8 2.05 4.48 -37.94
CA LYS A 8 1.85 3.16 -37.32
C LYS A 8 1.75 3.24 -35.80
N VAL A 9 2.51 4.15 -35.18
CA VAL A 9 2.48 4.37 -33.74
C VAL A 9 2.16 5.83 -33.50
N ASN A 10 0.90 6.11 -33.17
CA ASN A 10 0.48 7.47 -32.83
C ASN A 10 0.95 7.85 -31.42
N LYS A 11 0.91 9.14 -31.10
CA LYS A 11 1.35 9.68 -29.80
C LYS A 11 0.71 8.97 -28.60
N LYS A 12 -0.59 8.65 -28.67
CA LYS A 12 -1.30 7.97 -27.58
C LYS A 12 -0.76 6.56 -27.34
N VAL A 13 -0.39 5.85 -28.42
CA VAL A 13 0.25 4.53 -28.32
C VAL A 13 1.62 4.67 -27.66
N THR A 14 2.44 5.63 -28.07
CA THR A 14 3.76 5.86 -27.45
C THR A 14 3.63 6.23 -25.96
N GLU A 15 2.66 7.06 -25.60
CA GLU A 15 2.37 7.41 -24.21
C GLU A 15 2.02 6.17 -23.38
N SER A 16 1.14 5.32 -23.90
CA SER A 16 0.73 4.07 -23.25
C SER A 16 1.91 3.10 -23.08
N LEU A 17 2.81 3.01 -24.07
CA LEU A 17 4.02 2.19 -24.01
C LEU A 17 5.02 2.71 -22.96
N ILE A 18 5.18 4.02 -22.83
CA ILE A 18 6.02 4.63 -21.79
C ILE A 18 5.43 4.32 -20.41
N LYS A 19 4.13 4.56 -20.22
CA LYS A 19 3.43 4.29 -18.96
C LYS A 19 3.51 2.81 -18.55
N ALA A 20 3.43 1.90 -19.53
CA ALA A 20 3.56 0.45 -19.36
C ALA A 20 5.00 -0.02 -19.07
N GLY A 21 6.02 0.85 -19.19
CA GLY A 21 7.41 0.50 -18.91
C GLY A 21 8.23 -0.06 -20.06
N ALA A 22 7.73 0.01 -21.31
CA ALA A 22 8.48 -0.44 -22.48
C ALA A 22 9.80 0.34 -22.71
N PHE A 23 9.94 1.50 -22.06
CA PHE A 23 11.09 2.39 -22.15
C PHE A 23 12.05 2.27 -20.96
N ASP A 24 11.78 1.39 -19.99
CA ASP A 24 12.59 1.24 -18.77
C ASP A 24 14.04 0.85 -19.10
N SER A 25 14.26 0.03 -20.13
CA SER A 25 15.60 -0.40 -20.57
C SER A 25 16.31 0.59 -21.51
N ILE A 26 15.63 1.66 -21.95
CA ILE A 26 16.17 2.62 -22.92
C ILE A 26 17.01 3.69 -22.21
N TYR A 27 16.66 4.00 -20.96
CA TYR A 27 17.39 4.95 -20.14
C TYR A 27 18.20 4.19 -19.08
N PRO A 28 19.45 4.58 -18.81
CA PRO A 28 20.29 3.91 -17.81
C PRO A 28 19.87 4.21 -16.36
N ASP A 29 18.90 5.11 -16.17
CA ASP A 29 18.38 5.50 -14.87
C ASP A 29 17.38 4.46 -14.30
N ASN A 30 17.00 4.63 -13.03
CA ASN A 30 15.90 3.85 -12.47
C ASN A 30 14.58 4.09 -13.24
N ARG A 31 13.65 3.13 -13.17
CA ARG A 31 12.35 3.18 -13.88
C ARG A 31 11.56 4.47 -13.69
N PHE A 32 11.66 5.11 -12.52
CA PHE A 32 10.94 6.35 -12.21
C PHE A 32 11.45 7.52 -13.05
N THR A 33 12.78 7.66 -13.12
CA THR A 33 13.44 8.69 -13.92
C THR A 33 13.36 8.37 -15.42
N ALA A 34 13.54 7.10 -15.80
CA ALA A 34 13.47 6.64 -17.18
C ALA A 34 12.14 6.99 -17.84
N ARG A 35 11.01 6.64 -17.20
CA ARG A 35 9.68 6.93 -17.74
C ARG A 35 9.37 8.42 -17.75
N ALA A 36 9.82 9.16 -16.72
CA ALA A 36 9.64 10.61 -16.67
C ALA A 36 10.37 11.30 -17.85
N LYS A 37 11.64 10.96 -18.10
CA LYS A 37 12.43 11.47 -19.23
C LYS A 37 11.83 11.08 -20.57
N ALA A 38 11.35 9.85 -20.71
CA ALA A 38 10.69 9.38 -21.93
C ALA A 38 9.41 10.18 -22.24
N MET A 39 8.59 10.43 -21.20
CA MET A 39 7.37 11.22 -21.32
C MET A 39 7.66 12.67 -21.69
N ASP A 40 8.65 13.29 -21.04
CA ASP A 40 9.06 14.66 -21.33
C ASP A 40 9.55 14.81 -22.78
N THR A 41 10.39 13.87 -23.24
CA THR A 41 10.88 13.83 -24.63
C THR A 41 9.73 13.75 -25.63
N LEU A 42 8.67 12.98 -25.34
CA LEU A 42 7.48 12.87 -26.18
C LEU A 42 6.68 14.18 -26.23
N VAL A 43 6.59 14.91 -25.12
CA VAL A 43 5.89 16.20 -25.04
C VAL A 43 6.68 17.27 -25.79
N SER A 44 7.98 17.36 -25.56
CA SER A 44 8.89 18.34 -26.16
C SER A 44 8.98 18.18 -27.69
N SER A 45 9.08 16.96 -28.19
CA SER A 45 9.03 16.67 -29.63
C SER A 45 7.68 17.02 -30.29
N SER A 46 6.57 16.99 -29.52
CA SER A 46 5.26 17.43 -30.03
C SER A 46 5.18 18.95 -30.20
N ARG A 47 5.82 19.73 -29.32
CA ARG A 47 5.83 21.20 -29.41
C ARG A 47 6.67 21.68 -30.60
N ALA A 48 7.78 21.00 -30.88
CA ALA A 48 8.66 21.31 -32.02
C ALA A 48 7.97 21.14 -33.39
N ASN A 49 6.93 20.31 -33.50
CA ASN A 49 6.17 20.13 -34.74
C ASN A 49 5.12 21.23 -35.01
N GLY A 50 4.85 22.11 -34.04
CA GLY A 50 3.88 23.20 -34.15
C GLY A 50 4.48 24.57 -34.50
N PHE A 51 5.80 24.71 -34.42
CA PHE A 51 6.54 25.90 -34.84
C PHE A 51 7.47 25.49 -35.99
N GLY A 52 7.43 26.26 -37.10
CA GLY A 52 8.17 25.93 -38.33
C GLY A 52 9.69 25.75 -38.12
N PRO A 53 10.38 25.13 -39.08
CA PRO A 53 11.80 24.83 -38.95
C PRO A 53 12.61 26.13 -39.11
N GLY A 54 13.01 26.73 -38.00
CA GLY A 54 13.83 27.93 -38.04
C GLY A 54 14.26 28.38 -36.66
N LEU A 55 15.58 28.47 -36.46
CA LEU A 55 16.25 29.08 -35.31
C LEU A 55 16.00 28.42 -33.95
N PHE A 56 16.64 27.28 -33.69
CA PHE A 56 17.49 27.12 -32.50
C PHE A 56 18.50 26.02 -32.83
N GLY A 57 19.68 26.45 -33.24
CA GLY A 57 20.83 25.57 -33.50
C GLY A 57 21.33 24.94 -32.21
N GLU A 58 22.14 23.90 -32.40
CA GLU A 58 22.99 23.20 -31.41
C GLU A 58 23.22 23.98 -30.11
N GLY A 59 22.29 23.86 -29.17
CA GLY A 59 22.50 24.10 -27.77
C GLY A 59 22.26 22.76 -27.12
N GLY A 60 23.29 22.18 -26.50
CA GLY A 60 23.18 20.93 -25.76
C GLY A 60 21.90 20.96 -24.94
N ILE A 61 21.15 19.85 -24.97
CA ILE A 61 20.01 19.65 -24.08
C ILE A 61 20.55 19.95 -22.69
N LEU A 62 20.26 21.16 -22.19
CA LEU A 62 20.44 21.47 -20.79
C LEU A 62 19.56 20.44 -20.13
N ASP A 63 20.21 19.48 -19.48
CA ASP A 63 19.61 18.41 -18.70
C ASP A 63 18.89 19.11 -17.54
N GLU A 64 17.78 19.79 -17.83
CA GLU A 64 16.80 20.16 -16.82
C GLU A 64 16.41 18.83 -16.21
N ALA A 65 16.87 18.60 -14.99
CA ALA A 65 16.71 17.34 -14.29
C ALA A 65 15.21 17.06 -14.17
N VAL A 66 14.69 16.25 -15.09
CA VAL A 66 13.29 15.86 -15.12
C VAL A 66 12.98 15.21 -13.78
N LYS A 67 12.01 15.76 -13.06
CA LYS A 67 11.60 15.23 -11.77
C LYS A 67 11.15 13.77 -11.95
N PRO A 68 11.75 12.81 -11.23
CA PRO A 68 11.32 11.42 -11.29
C PRO A 68 9.85 11.28 -10.88
N TRP A 69 9.15 10.31 -11.47
CA TRP A 69 7.80 9.97 -11.02
C TRP A 69 7.84 9.47 -9.57
N ASP A 70 6.87 9.89 -8.77
CA ASP A 70 6.62 9.23 -7.49
C ASP A 70 5.97 7.85 -7.73
N GLU A 71 5.99 7.02 -6.71
CA GLU A 71 5.46 5.65 -6.77
C GLU A 71 3.97 5.61 -7.12
N ASN A 72 3.15 6.52 -6.58
CA ASN A 72 1.72 6.52 -6.91
C ASN A 72 1.50 6.88 -8.37
N THR A 73 2.23 7.86 -8.91
CA THR A 73 2.17 8.22 -10.33
C THR A 73 2.56 7.03 -11.21
N LEU A 74 3.65 6.33 -10.88
CA LEU A 74 4.10 5.16 -11.63
C LEU A 74 3.04 4.04 -11.61
N LEU A 75 2.53 3.68 -10.44
CA LEU A 75 1.54 2.62 -10.27
C LEU A 75 0.20 2.96 -10.95
N ASN A 76 -0.24 4.21 -10.88
CA ASN A 76 -1.47 4.65 -11.56
C ASN A 76 -1.32 4.57 -13.10
N ASN A 77 -0.17 4.98 -13.64
CA ASN A 77 0.12 4.90 -15.06
C ASN A 77 0.15 3.44 -15.57
N GLU A 78 0.73 2.52 -14.79
CA GLU A 78 0.68 1.08 -15.08
C GLU A 78 -0.76 0.58 -15.06
N LYS A 79 -1.53 0.91 -14.01
CA LYS A 79 -2.92 0.49 -13.90
C LYS A 79 -3.78 0.99 -15.06
N GLU A 80 -3.58 2.23 -15.49
CA GLU A 80 -4.28 2.83 -16.63
C GLU A 80 -3.93 2.14 -17.95
N SER A 81 -2.65 1.84 -18.18
CA SER A 81 -2.16 1.38 -19.48
C SER A 81 -2.25 -0.14 -19.65
N LEU A 82 -2.10 -0.89 -18.56
CA LEU A 82 -2.03 -2.34 -18.54
C LEU A 82 -3.27 -2.99 -17.90
N GLY A 83 -4.01 -2.25 -17.06
CA GLY A 83 -5.15 -2.78 -16.30
C GLY A 83 -4.77 -3.49 -15.00
N PHE A 84 -3.47 -3.64 -14.70
CA PHE A 84 -2.91 -4.24 -13.49
C PHE A 84 -1.59 -3.56 -13.11
N TYR A 85 -1.14 -3.79 -11.87
CA TYR A 85 0.12 -3.26 -11.37
C TYR A 85 1.26 -4.26 -11.63
N ILE A 86 2.39 -3.82 -12.17
CA ILE A 86 3.57 -4.67 -12.44
C ILE A 86 4.68 -4.38 -11.44
N SER A 87 4.94 -3.10 -11.18
CA SER A 87 6.11 -2.66 -10.42
C SER A 87 5.98 -2.79 -8.90
N GLY A 88 4.76 -3.01 -8.39
CA GLY A 88 4.39 -3.12 -6.98
C GLY A 88 2.88 -2.92 -6.78
N HIS A 89 2.32 -3.21 -5.60
CA HIS A 89 0.89 -2.99 -5.35
C HIS A 89 0.69 -1.94 -4.26
N PRO A 90 -0.36 -1.10 -4.31
CA PRO A 90 -0.63 -0.15 -3.22
C PRO A 90 -0.82 -0.78 -1.83
N LEU A 91 -1.02 -2.10 -1.73
CA LEU A 91 -1.04 -2.87 -0.47
C LEU A 91 0.35 -3.14 0.10
N THR A 92 1.40 -3.12 -0.71
CA THR A 92 2.77 -3.49 -0.31
C THR A 92 3.22 -2.66 0.91
N ARG A 93 2.88 -1.36 0.92
CA ARG A 93 3.13 -0.43 2.03
C ARG A 93 2.47 -0.83 3.37
N TYR A 94 1.41 -1.63 3.32
CA TYR A 94 0.70 -2.11 4.51
C TYR A 94 1.03 -3.57 4.87
N ARG A 95 1.94 -4.24 4.14
CA ARG A 95 2.25 -5.66 4.36
C ARG A 95 2.68 -5.99 5.79
N LYS A 96 3.48 -5.12 6.42
CA LYS A 96 3.90 -5.30 7.82
C LYS A 96 2.69 -5.26 8.76
N THR A 97 1.82 -4.27 8.60
CA THR A 97 0.59 -4.16 9.40
C THR A 97 -0.37 -5.32 9.15
N LEU A 98 -0.54 -5.72 7.89
CA LEU A 98 -1.42 -6.82 7.52
C LEU A 98 -0.87 -8.16 7.99
N SER A 99 0.43 -8.29 8.29
CA SER A 99 1.02 -9.56 8.74
C SER A 99 0.59 -9.97 10.15
N SER A 100 0.18 -9.03 11.01
CA SER A 100 -0.40 -9.34 12.32
C SER A 100 -1.89 -9.66 12.25
N MET A 101 -2.51 -9.45 11.10
CA MET A 101 -3.89 -9.81 10.82
C MET A 101 -3.87 -11.11 10.01
N ASP A 102 -4.71 -12.09 10.35
CA ASP A 102 -4.79 -13.37 9.63
C ASP A 102 -5.42 -13.18 8.23
N ILE A 103 -4.72 -12.45 7.35
CA ILE A 103 -5.18 -12.05 6.03
C ILE A 103 -4.93 -13.18 5.06
N VAL A 104 -6.01 -13.70 4.51
CA VAL A 104 -6.00 -14.68 3.44
C VAL A 104 -5.74 -13.95 2.11
N PRO A 105 -4.73 -14.35 1.31
CA PRO A 105 -4.54 -13.78 -0.02
C PRO A 105 -5.74 -14.11 -0.92
N LEU A 106 -6.14 -13.18 -1.79
CA LEU A 106 -7.38 -13.31 -2.55
C LEU A 106 -7.42 -14.55 -3.45
N SER A 107 -6.27 -14.97 -3.99
CA SER A 107 -6.14 -16.19 -4.79
C SER A 107 -6.46 -17.48 -4.03
N TYR A 108 -6.27 -17.51 -2.71
CA TYR A 108 -6.49 -18.70 -1.87
C TYR A 108 -7.93 -18.81 -1.35
N VAL A 109 -8.79 -17.82 -1.62
CA VAL A 109 -10.19 -17.84 -1.17
C VAL A 109 -10.96 -19.01 -1.80
N GLU A 110 -10.63 -19.40 -3.03
CA GLU A 110 -11.27 -20.50 -3.74
C GLU A 110 -10.98 -21.88 -3.11
N GLU A 111 -9.80 -22.02 -2.51
CA GLU A 111 -9.35 -23.22 -1.82
C GLU A 111 -9.97 -23.39 -0.43
N LYS A 112 -10.51 -22.32 0.17
CA LYS A 112 -11.17 -22.38 1.48
C LYS A 112 -12.49 -23.14 1.42
N ASP A 113 -12.89 -23.73 2.53
CA ASP A 113 -14.15 -24.45 2.62
C ASP A 113 -15.37 -23.53 2.49
N GLU A 114 -16.49 -24.10 2.01
CA GLU A 114 -17.78 -23.42 2.03
C GLU A 114 -18.11 -22.97 3.46
N ARG A 115 -18.56 -21.72 3.63
CA ARG A 115 -18.83 -21.10 4.92
C ARG A 115 -17.61 -20.89 5.85
N ALA A 116 -16.38 -21.06 5.37
CA ALA A 116 -15.21 -20.67 6.16
C ALA A 116 -15.21 -19.16 6.42
N ASP A 117 -14.90 -18.74 7.65
CA ASP A 117 -14.65 -17.34 7.97
C ASP A 117 -13.27 -16.93 7.43
N VAL A 118 -13.20 -15.78 6.76
CA VAL A 118 -11.99 -15.25 6.14
C VAL A 118 -11.85 -13.77 6.40
N CYS A 119 -10.61 -13.31 6.54
CA CYS A 119 -10.24 -11.91 6.55
C CYS A 119 -9.39 -11.64 5.30
N VAL A 120 -9.76 -10.67 4.48
CA VAL A 120 -9.05 -10.35 3.23
C VAL A 120 -8.76 -8.86 3.17
N ALA A 121 -7.65 -8.48 2.52
CA ALA A 121 -7.27 -7.09 2.32
C ALA A 121 -7.01 -6.85 0.83
N GLY A 122 -7.50 -5.73 0.30
CA GLY A 122 -7.53 -5.51 -1.15
C GLY A 122 -7.80 -4.06 -1.53
N ILE A 123 -7.65 -3.76 -2.81
CA ILE A 123 -8.20 -2.56 -3.44
C ILE A 123 -9.54 -2.92 -4.07
N ILE A 124 -10.55 -2.06 -3.91
CA ILE A 124 -11.80 -2.19 -4.66
C ILE A 124 -11.53 -1.82 -6.11
N SER A 125 -11.46 -2.81 -7.00
CA SER A 125 -11.24 -2.61 -8.44
C SER A 125 -12.53 -2.26 -9.19
N GLU A 126 -13.66 -2.82 -8.74
CA GLU A 126 -14.99 -2.59 -9.29
C GLU A 126 -16.04 -2.61 -8.16
N MET A 127 -17.07 -1.77 -8.30
CA MET A 127 -18.21 -1.72 -7.40
C MET A 127 -19.48 -1.51 -8.23
N LYS A 128 -20.46 -2.41 -8.04
CA LYS A 128 -21.79 -2.34 -8.64
C LYS A 128 -22.83 -2.48 -7.54
N SER A 129 -23.84 -1.62 -7.53
CA SER A 129 -24.96 -1.73 -6.61
C SER A 129 -26.25 -2.10 -7.35
N LYS A 130 -27.11 -2.87 -6.67
CA LYS A 130 -28.43 -3.26 -7.19
C LYS A 130 -29.48 -3.05 -6.10
N ALA A 131 -30.46 -2.21 -6.38
CA ALA A 131 -31.64 -2.07 -5.54
C ALA A 131 -32.47 -3.36 -5.60
N LYS A 132 -32.87 -3.85 -4.42
CA LYS A 132 -33.80 -4.97 -4.24
C LYS A 132 -34.86 -4.57 -3.21
N GLU A 133 -35.89 -5.39 -3.07
CA GLU A 133 -36.99 -5.17 -2.11
C GLU A 133 -36.49 -4.96 -0.67
N LYS A 134 -35.46 -5.71 -0.27
CA LYS A 134 -34.83 -5.62 1.07
C LYS A 134 -33.74 -4.54 1.19
N GLY A 135 -33.58 -3.69 0.18
CA GLY A 135 -32.56 -2.63 0.13
C GLY A 135 -31.47 -2.86 -0.92
N ILE A 136 -30.46 -1.98 -0.91
CA ILE A 136 -29.38 -1.98 -1.91
C ILE A 136 -28.33 -3.03 -1.56
N THR A 137 -28.08 -3.99 -2.46
CA THR A 137 -26.96 -4.94 -2.36
C THR A 137 -25.80 -4.43 -3.22
N ALA A 138 -24.57 -4.51 -2.71
CA ALA A 138 -23.38 -4.22 -3.53
C ALA A 138 -22.60 -5.50 -3.87
N TYR A 139 -22.10 -5.52 -5.10
CA TYR A 139 -21.19 -6.51 -5.64
C TYR A 139 -19.86 -5.80 -5.88
N LEU A 140 -18.81 -6.27 -5.22
CA LEU A 140 -17.48 -5.70 -5.33
C LEU A 140 -16.56 -6.72 -5.99
N THR A 141 -15.56 -6.24 -6.71
CA THR A 141 -14.41 -7.05 -7.08
C THR A 141 -13.19 -6.43 -6.43
N MET A 142 -12.57 -7.16 -5.51
CA MET A 142 -11.33 -6.76 -4.87
C MET A 142 -10.12 -7.34 -5.59
N GLU A 143 -9.01 -6.63 -5.57
CA GLU A 143 -7.72 -7.09 -6.08
C GLU A 143 -6.60 -6.92 -5.04
N ASP A 144 -5.66 -7.87 -5.03
CA ASP A 144 -4.42 -7.83 -4.27
C ASP A 144 -3.23 -8.24 -5.16
N GLU A 145 -2.05 -8.42 -4.56
CA GLU A 145 -0.84 -8.86 -5.27
C GLU A 145 -0.96 -10.28 -5.86
N THR A 146 -1.93 -11.07 -5.41
CA THR A 146 -2.07 -12.49 -5.75
C THR A 146 -3.21 -12.76 -6.73
N GLY A 147 -4.25 -11.94 -6.74
CA GLY A 147 -5.39 -12.15 -7.62
C GLY A 147 -6.58 -11.25 -7.33
N ARG A 148 -7.75 -11.71 -7.77
CA ARG A 148 -9.03 -11.01 -7.60
C ARG A 148 -10.04 -11.92 -6.94
N CYS A 149 -10.93 -11.34 -6.15
CA CYS A 149 -12.04 -12.07 -5.57
C CYS A 149 -13.31 -11.19 -5.52
N ASP A 150 -14.44 -11.82 -5.85
CA ASP A 150 -15.75 -11.18 -5.81
C ASP A 150 -16.31 -11.16 -4.39
N MET A 151 -16.89 -10.05 -3.99
CA MET A 151 -17.47 -9.85 -2.66
C MET A 151 -18.94 -9.47 -2.78
N LEU A 152 -19.76 -9.92 -1.81
CA LEU A 152 -21.16 -9.55 -1.68
C LEU A 152 -21.38 -8.76 -0.39
N VAL A 153 -21.96 -7.57 -0.50
CA VAL A 153 -22.29 -6.71 0.64
C VAL A 153 -23.79 -6.55 0.75
N PHE A 154 -24.35 -7.00 1.88
CA PHE A 154 -25.78 -6.90 2.16
C PHE A 154 -26.22 -5.47 2.53
N PRO A 155 -27.51 -5.13 2.40
CA PRO A 155 -28.01 -3.77 2.58
C PRO A 155 -27.62 -3.07 3.87
N ASP A 156 -27.60 -3.77 5.00
CA ASP A 156 -27.27 -3.17 6.29
C ASP A 156 -25.79 -2.74 6.37
N LEU A 157 -24.89 -3.58 5.84
CA LEU A 157 -23.46 -3.29 5.77
C LEU A 157 -23.15 -2.26 4.68
N TYR A 158 -23.88 -2.31 3.55
CA TYR A 158 -23.77 -1.34 2.48
C TYR A 158 -24.05 0.07 2.98
N LYS A 159 -25.18 0.28 3.66
CA LYS A 159 -25.56 1.59 4.22
C LYS A 159 -24.47 2.15 5.16
N LYS A 160 -23.90 1.31 6.01
CA LYS A 160 -22.84 1.69 6.97
C LYS A 160 -21.49 1.98 6.31
N SER A 161 -21.22 1.39 5.15
CA SER A 161 -19.89 1.42 4.51
C SER A 161 -19.88 2.24 3.22
N THR A 162 -20.94 2.99 2.93
CA THR A 162 -21.12 3.72 1.64
C THR A 162 -19.91 4.61 1.31
N ASP A 163 -19.31 5.25 2.30
CA ASP A 163 -18.16 6.12 2.11
C ASP A 163 -16.87 5.38 1.74
N ILE A 164 -16.77 4.12 2.18
CA ILE A 164 -15.63 3.23 1.99
C ILE A 164 -15.75 2.45 0.67
N LEU A 165 -16.97 2.14 0.23
CA LEU A 165 -17.27 1.32 -0.96
C LEU A 165 -17.09 2.07 -2.28
N LYS A 166 -15.86 2.55 -2.54
CA LYS A 166 -15.49 3.28 -3.74
C LYS A 166 -14.32 2.60 -4.46
N LYS A 167 -14.34 2.66 -5.79
CA LYS A 167 -13.23 2.16 -6.61
C LYS A 167 -11.94 2.86 -6.21
N GLY A 168 -10.86 2.09 -6.05
CA GLY A 168 -9.54 2.57 -5.64
C GLY A 168 -9.32 2.59 -4.14
N ASN A 169 -10.36 2.45 -3.32
CA ASN A 169 -10.18 2.40 -1.87
C ASN A 169 -9.52 1.08 -1.44
N LEU A 170 -8.59 1.20 -0.49
CA LEU A 170 -7.97 0.08 0.19
C LEU A 170 -8.84 -0.34 1.38
N VAL A 171 -9.23 -1.61 1.44
CA VAL A 171 -10.17 -2.10 2.44
C VAL A 171 -9.71 -3.44 3.01
N ILE A 172 -10.10 -3.68 4.27
CA ILE A 172 -10.14 -5.00 4.87
C ILE A 172 -11.58 -5.44 4.95
N ILE A 173 -11.86 -6.68 4.54
CA ILE A 173 -13.17 -7.29 4.64
C ILE A 173 -13.05 -8.56 5.48
N ARG A 174 -13.85 -8.63 6.54
CA ARG A 174 -14.11 -9.89 7.25
C ARG A 174 -15.45 -10.43 6.76
N GLY A 175 -15.47 -11.71 6.44
CA GLY A 175 -16.64 -12.31 5.84
C GLY A 175 -16.57 -13.82 5.81
N GLN A 176 -17.49 -14.40 5.06
CA GLN A 176 -17.63 -15.85 4.95
C GLN A 176 -17.59 -16.27 3.49
N VAL A 177 -16.86 -17.35 3.20
CA VAL A 177 -16.76 -17.90 1.84
C VAL A 177 -18.09 -18.50 1.42
N PHE A 178 -18.48 -18.21 0.18
CA PHE A 178 -19.66 -18.73 -0.49
C PHE A 178 -19.27 -19.16 -1.91
N LYS A 179 -19.35 -20.46 -2.18
CA LYS A 179 -19.04 -21.07 -3.47
C LYS A 179 -20.28 -21.08 -4.34
N SER A 180 -20.05 -20.78 -5.61
CA SER A 180 -21.07 -20.83 -6.66
C SER A 180 -20.47 -21.50 -7.91
N GLU A 181 -21.30 -21.81 -8.90
CA GLU A 181 -20.83 -22.32 -10.20
C GLU A 181 -19.85 -21.37 -10.92
N LYS A 182 -19.85 -20.07 -10.54
CA LYS A 182 -18.98 -19.04 -11.11
C LYS A 182 -17.70 -18.79 -10.28
N GLY A 183 -17.41 -19.67 -9.33
CA GLY A 183 -16.29 -19.56 -8.40
C GLY A 183 -16.70 -19.12 -6.99
N ALA A 184 -15.70 -19.01 -6.11
CA ALA A 184 -15.86 -18.59 -4.73
C ALA A 184 -16.01 -17.07 -4.61
N LYS A 185 -16.89 -16.65 -3.71
CA LYS A 185 -17.13 -15.25 -3.33
C LYS A 185 -17.05 -15.12 -1.82
N VAL A 186 -16.84 -13.90 -1.32
CA VAL A 186 -16.92 -13.62 0.12
C VAL A 186 -18.17 -12.80 0.42
N MET A 187 -19.00 -13.30 1.31
CA MET A 187 -20.09 -12.53 1.91
C MET A 187 -19.51 -11.65 3.02
N ALA A 188 -19.42 -10.35 2.77
CA ALA A 188 -18.88 -9.38 3.70
C ALA A 188 -19.79 -9.25 4.93
N ARG A 189 -19.18 -9.34 6.12
CA ARG A 189 -19.83 -9.07 7.42
C ARG A 189 -19.34 -7.76 8.03
N GLU A 190 -18.08 -7.41 7.78
CA GLU A 190 -17.46 -6.18 8.24
C GLU A 190 -16.53 -5.63 7.15
N ILE A 191 -16.52 -4.31 6.98
CA ILE A 191 -15.68 -3.60 6.02
C ILE A 191 -15.03 -2.44 6.75
N GLN A 192 -13.71 -2.34 6.65
CA GLN A 192 -12.93 -1.28 7.25
C GLN A 192 -12.04 -0.64 6.17
N ASN A 193 -11.93 0.68 6.20
CA ASN A 193 -10.99 1.38 5.34
C ASN A 193 -9.58 1.19 5.89
N LEU A 194 -8.68 0.61 5.09
CA LEU A 194 -7.29 0.38 5.49
C LEU A 194 -6.52 1.69 5.73
N THR A 195 -6.89 2.77 5.05
CA THR A 195 -6.24 4.09 5.23
C THR A 195 -6.72 4.84 6.45
N GLU A 196 -7.97 4.60 6.88
CA GLU A 196 -8.57 5.22 8.07
C GLU A 196 -8.49 4.33 9.30
N MET A 197 -8.11 3.05 9.14
CA MET A 197 -7.74 2.25 10.29
C MET A 197 -6.69 3.03 11.04
N GLU A 198 -7.06 3.44 12.24
CA GLU A 198 -6.18 3.99 13.24
C GLU A 198 -5.28 2.85 13.69
N ILE A 199 -4.30 2.53 12.85
CA ILE A 199 -3.32 1.48 13.07
C ILE A 199 -2.45 1.99 14.22
N SER A 200 -2.88 1.69 15.44
CA SER A 200 -2.04 1.78 16.62
C SER A 200 -1.03 0.65 16.54
N THR A 201 0.20 0.99 16.18
CA THR A 201 1.30 0.04 16.23
C THR A 201 1.63 -0.18 17.70
N LYS A 202 1.56 -1.42 18.17
CA LYS A 202 1.93 -1.75 19.55
C LYS A 202 3.35 -2.26 19.58
N TYR A 203 4.24 -1.56 20.26
CA TYR A 203 5.63 -1.93 20.43
C TYR A 203 5.81 -2.59 21.79
N GLU A 204 6.32 -3.81 21.85
CA GLU A 204 6.76 -4.46 23.08
C GLU A 204 8.29 -4.51 23.11
N VAL A 205 8.87 -3.75 24.04
CA VAL A 205 10.32 -3.69 24.26
C VAL A 205 10.69 -4.65 25.40
N ALA A 206 11.48 -5.67 25.09
CA ALA A 206 11.99 -6.61 26.07
C ALA A 206 13.27 -6.08 26.74
N LEU A 207 13.34 -6.23 28.06
CA LEU A 207 14.48 -5.82 28.89
C LEU A 207 14.79 -6.94 29.90
N ARG A 208 16.02 -7.48 29.86
CA ARG A 208 16.51 -8.39 30.90
C ARG A 208 17.09 -7.60 32.07
N CYS A 209 16.49 -7.77 33.24
CA CYS A 209 16.90 -7.12 34.47
C CYS A 209 17.99 -7.94 35.17
N GLY A 210 19.20 -7.93 34.62
CA GLY A 210 20.39 -8.52 35.27
C GLY A 210 21.04 -7.56 36.26
N ASP A 211 21.39 -6.37 35.78
CA ASP A 211 21.83 -5.23 36.61
C ASP A 211 20.78 -4.12 36.55
N PHE A 212 20.26 -3.73 37.72
CA PHE A 212 19.28 -2.66 37.84
C PHE A 212 19.81 -1.31 37.38
N LYS A 213 21.12 -1.04 37.57
CA LYS A 213 21.73 0.24 37.19
C LYS A 213 21.82 0.37 35.67
N GLU A 214 22.30 -0.67 34.99
CA GLU A 214 22.35 -0.72 33.52
C GLU A 214 20.94 -0.62 32.91
N THR A 215 19.98 -1.35 33.49
CA THR A 215 18.58 -1.33 33.03
C THR A 215 17.96 0.07 33.16
N ALA A 216 18.25 0.78 34.27
CA ALA A 216 17.79 2.15 34.47
C ALA A 216 18.40 3.13 33.45
N GLU A 217 19.70 3.01 33.13
CA GLU A 217 20.37 3.84 32.12
C GLU A 217 19.77 3.64 30.71
N LYS A 218 19.47 2.38 30.34
CA LYS A 218 18.76 2.05 29.10
C LYS A 218 17.37 2.68 29.05
N LEU A 219 16.59 2.59 30.13
CA LEU A 219 15.26 3.20 30.23
C LEU A 219 15.31 4.73 30.09
N VAL A 220 16.28 5.40 30.71
CA VAL A 220 16.45 6.85 30.58
C VAL A 220 16.74 7.25 29.13
N THR A 221 17.50 6.43 28.40
CA THR A 221 17.80 6.66 26.99
C THR A 221 16.58 6.43 26.12
N ILE A 222 15.85 5.32 26.32
CA ILE A 222 14.61 5.02 25.59
C ILE A 222 13.54 6.09 25.86
N LYS A 223 13.46 6.62 27.08
CA LYS A 223 12.53 7.71 27.41
C LYS A 223 12.71 8.93 26.51
N LYS A 224 13.92 9.23 26.02
CA LYS A 224 14.17 10.34 25.08
C LYS A 224 13.60 10.08 23.68
N LEU A 225 13.36 8.82 23.34
CA LEU A 225 12.72 8.38 22.09
C LEU A 225 11.19 8.35 22.21
N LEU A 226 10.66 8.62 23.41
CA LEU A 226 9.24 8.73 23.67
C LEU A 226 8.84 10.20 23.74
N GLY A 227 7.74 10.56 23.11
CA GLY A 227 7.22 11.92 23.07
C GLY A 227 5.87 12.06 23.78
N ASP A 228 5.58 13.29 24.21
CA ASP A 228 4.22 13.71 24.55
C ASP A 228 3.47 14.01 23.24
N ALA A 229 2.72 13.03 22.76
CA ALA A 229 1.85 13.22 21.61
C ALA A 229 0.39 13.01 22.06
N PRO A 230 -0.45 14.05 22.12
CA PRO A 230 -1.85 13.90 22.51
C PRO A 230 -2.69 13.14 21.47
N ASN A 231 -2.17 12.94 20.24
CA ASN A 231 -2.91 12.43 19.09
C ASN A 231 -2.30 11.21 18.37
N GLY A 232 -1.13 10.71 18.78
CA GLY A 232 -0.67 9.44 18.23
C GLY A 232 -1.45 8.29 18.88
N LYS A 233 -1.55 7.16 18.19
CA LYS A 233 -2.31 5.99 18.66
C LYS A 233 -1.43 4.79 18.95
N ASP A 234 -0.16 4.87 18.57
CA ASP A 234 0.86 3.88 18.87
C ASP A 234 1.09 3.78 20.39
N SER A 235 1.31 2.57 20.87
CA SER A 235 1.54 2.30 22.29
C SER A 235 2.80 1.48 22.49
N VAL A 236 3.48 1.72 23.60
CA VAL A 236 4.70 1.00 23.97
C VAL A 236 4.45 0.26 25.27
N SER A 237 4.75 -1.03 25.32
CA SER A 237 4.86 -1.81 26.55
C SER A 237 6.31 -2.23 26.77
N PHE A 238 6.73 -2.23 28.03
CA PHE A 238 8.04 -2.70 28.47
C PHE A 238 7.87 -4.02 29.18
N LYS A 239 8.55 -5.05 28.69
CA LYS A 239 8.54 -6.39 29.26
C LYS A 239 9.86 -6.64 29.98
N PHE A 240 9.81 -6.63 31.31
CA PHE A 240 10.95 -6.84 32.18
C PHE A 240 11.07 -8.30 32.56
N TYR A 241 12.17 -8.95 32.15
CA TYR A 241 12.52 -10.30 32.58
C TYR A 241 13.40 -10.22 33.83
N LEU A 242 12.82 -10.58 34.97
CA LEU A 242 13.54 -10.75 36.25
C LEU A 242 13.86 -12.24 36.44
N PRO A 243 14.77 -12.61 37.37
CA PRO A 243 15.18 -14.01 37.54
C PRO A 243 14.03 -14.99 37.77
N GLU A 244 12.98 -14.58 38.48
CA GLU A 244 11.89 -15.47 38.90
C GLU A 244 10.53 -15.17 38.23
N TYR A 245 10.37 -14.00 37.61
CA TYR A 245 9.10 -13.58 37.01
C TYR A 245 9.28 -12.54 35.91
N CYS A 246 8.21 -12.29 35.17
CA CYS A 246 8.17 -11.28 34.11
C CYS A 246 7.09 -10.24 34.42
N VAL A 247 7.40 -8.95 34.21
CA VAL A 247 6.44 -7.85 34.39
C VAL A 247 6.29 -7.10 33.08
N ILE A 248 5.05 -6.83 32.67
CA ILE A 248 4.76 -5.98 31.51
C ILE A 248 4.18 -4.66 32.01
N ILE A 249 4.79 -3.54 31.63
CA ILE A 249 4.37 -2.19 31.99
C ILE A 249 4.02 -1.43 30.72
N ALA A 250 2.79 -0.98 30.60
CA ALA A 250 2.38 -0.10 29.51
C ALA A 250 2.87 1.35 29.77
N SER A 251 3.53 1.92 28.77
CA SER A 251 3.92 3.33 28.76
C SER A 251 2.70 4.21 28.49
N ARG A 252 2.64 5.36 29.18
CA ARG A 252 1.70 6.44 28.84
C ARG A 252 2.22 7.35 27.71
N LEU A 253 3.53 7.28 27.46
CA LEU A 253 4.20 8.04 26.41
C LEU A 253 4.22 7.23 25.11
N GLN A 254 4.27 7.94 24.00
CA GLN A 254 4.16 7.37 22.67
C GLN A 254 5.52 7.28 21.97
N PRO A 255 5.71 6.30 21.09
CA PRO A 255 6.95 6.17 20.33
C PRO A 255 7.07 7.32 19.32
N ALA A 256 8.26 7.89 19.18
CA ALA A 256 8.54 8.95 18.21
C ALA A 256 9.60 8.53 17.20
N GLY A 257 9.46 9.00 15.95
CA GLY A 257 10.41 8.72 14.87
C GLY A 257 10.61 7.23 14.61
N ASN A 258 11.87 6.81 14.41
CA ASN A 258 12.23 5.40 14.17
C ASN A 258 12.40 4.61 15.48
N PHE A 259 11.38 4.65 16.36
CA PHE A 259 11.46 4.12 17.72
C PHE A 259 11.96 2.67 17.79
N ALA A 260 11.38 1.74 17.01
CA ALA A 260 11.75 0.33 17.07
C ALA A 260 13.25 0.11 16.81
N PHE A 261 13.78 0.71 15.73
CA PHE A 261 15.18 0.55 15.36
C PHE A 261 16.14 1.12 16.41
N GLU A 262 15.85 2.31 16.93
CA GLU A 262 16.68 2.94 17.96
C GLU A 262 16.58 2.20 19.31
N ALA A 263 15.39 1.70 19.66
CA ALA A 263 15.19 0.91 20.87
C ALA A 263 15.95 -0.43 20.80
N GLU A 264 15.93 -1.15 19.67
CA GLU A 264 16.70 -2.37 19.47
C GLU A 264 18.20 -2.15 19.65
N LYS A 265 18.72 -1.02 19.18
CA LYS A 265 20.13 -0.64 19.33
C LYS A 265 20.51 -0.40 20.79
N ILE A 266 19.58 0.10 21.61
CA ILE A 266 19.80 0.39 23.04
C ILE A 266 19.68 -0.90 23.88
N THR A 267 18.68 -1.73 23.61
CA THR A 267 18.42 -2.94 24.40
C THR A 267 19.31 -4.11 24.00
N GLY A 268 19.73 -4.17 22.73
CA GLY A 268 20.36 -5.35 22.13
C GLY A 268 19.37 -6.50 21.90
N GLU A 269 18.07 -6.25 22.06
CA GLU A 269 16.99 -7.22 21.86
C GLU A 269 15.98 -6.70 20.83
N THR A 270 15.44 -7.60 20.01
CA THR A 270 14.43 -7.29 18.99
C THR A 270 13.15 -6.74 19.63
N VAL A 271 12.66 -5.60 19.14
CA VAL A 271 11.40 -5.01 19.57
C VAL A 271 10.26 -5.71 18.83
N ARG A 272 9.31 -6.28 19.58
CA ARG A 272 8.13 -6.90 18.98
C ARG A 272 7.14 -5.83 18.56
N ILE A 273 6.66 -5.92 17.33
CA ILE A 273 5.61 -5.06 16.78
C ILE A 273 4.36 -5.92 16.64
N LEU A 274 3.28 -5.55 17.34
CA LEU A 274 2.01 -6.28 17.43
C LEU A 274 0.90 -5.51 16.69
#